data_AF-Q47GB1-F1
#
_entry.id   AF-Q47GB1-F1
#
_cell.length_a   1.000
_cell.length_b   1.000
_cell.length_c   1.000
_cell.angle_alpha   90.00
_cell.angle_beta   90.00
_cell.angle_gamma   90.00
#
_symmetry.space_group_name_H-M   'P 1'
#
loop_
_entity.id
_entity.type
_entity.pdbx_description
1 polymer ?
#
loop_
_entity_poly.entity_id
_entity_poly.type
_entity_poly.pdbx_seq_one_letter_code
_entity_poly.pdbx_strand_id
1 'polypeptide(L)'
;METQSWQLTLPAASAASSGRGSPFHSVKALLKTKWTILCPPQGHHWLTSDSPVIKLNYYGPNYDFKGGWGNPGTEILFPLSPSCLMYTKVGDPRPPPKYTVVSPHLAAMFQRFITEHAHRNIYSMSPDTSVPNQRPRIVDAQRFQDEKKQLEEWHEKNMCAERDLFMKSISQL
;
A
#
# COMPACT_ATOMS: atom_id res chain seq x y z
N MET A 1 -34.80 -52.43 13.89
CA MET A 1 -34.75 -50.96 14.00
C MET A 1 -33.48 -50.61 14.73
N GLU A 2 -32.39 -50.41 13.99
CA GLU A 2 -31.11 -49.95 14.51
C GLU A 2 -30.47 -49.10 13.41
N THR A 3 -30.44 -47.80 13.62
CA THR A 3 -29.85 -46.81 12.70
C THR A 3 -28.39 -46.63 13.08
N GLN A 4 -27.48 -47.14 12.22
CA GLN A 4 -26.05 -46.87 12.31
C GLN A 4 -25.77 -45.40 11.93
N SER A 5 -25.17 -44.64 12.84
CA SER A 5 -24.64 -43.31 12.56
C SER A 5 -23.18 -43.43 12.11
N TRP A 6 -22.88 -43.06 10.88
CA TRP A 6 -21.49 -42.93 10.41
C TRP A 6 -20.97 -41.53 10.75
N GLN A 7 -20.11 -41.44 11.77
CA GLN A 7 -19.27 -40.26 12.00
C GLN A 7 -18.07 -40.32 11.06
N LEU A 8 -18.02 -39.43 10.07
CA LEU A 8 -16.81 -39.19 9.29
C LEU A 8 -15.95 -38.15 10.01
N THR A 9 -14.88 -38.60 10.66
CA THR A 9 -13.78 -37.78 11.14
C THR A 9 -13.02 -37.18 9.95
N LEU A 10 -13.06 -35.85 9.82
CA LEU A 10 -12.18 -35.10 8.91
C LEU A 10 -10.74 -35.09 9.46
N PRO A 11 -9.70 -35.27 8.63
CA PRO A 11 -8.33 -35.14 9.08
C PRO A 11 -7.99 -33.68 9.38
N ALA A 12 -7.27 -33.47 10.47
CA ALA A 12 -6.75 -32.17 10.89
C ALA A 12 -5.75 -31.62 9.86
N ALA A 13 -6.22 -30.73 8.98
CA ALA A 13 -5.35 -29.89 8.17
C ALA A 13 -4.78 -28.78 9.06
N SER A 14 -3.51 -28.93 9.43
CA SER A 14 -2.65 -27.93 10.07
C SER A 14 -2.70 -26.61 9.29
N ALA A 15 -3.48 -25.66 9.79
CA ALA A 15 -3.46 -24.27 9.34
C ALA A 15 -2.15 -23.61 9.82
N ALA A 16 -1.18 -23.49 8.92
CA ALA A 16 -0.12 -22.51 9.08
C ALA A 16 -0.76 -21.12 8.98
N SER A 17 -1.01 -20.51 10.13
CA SER A 17 -1.58 -19.18 10.27
C SER A 17 -0.58 -18.12 9.80
N SER A 18 -0.51 -17.87 8.49
CA SER A 18 -0.04 -16.57 8.01
C SER A 18 -1.13 -15.55 8.35
N GLY A 19 -0.91 -14.77 9.40
CA GLY A 19 -1.87 -13.81 9.96
C GLY A 19 -2.36 -12.79 8.93
N ARG A 20 -3.43 -13.14 8.21
CA ARG A 20 -4.31 -12.15 7.59
C ARG A 20 -5.05 -11.47 8.73
N GLY A 21 -4.53 -10.32 9.16
CA GLY A 21 -5.22 -9.47 10.13
C GLY A 21 -6.65 -9.22 9.67
N SER A 22 -7.62 -9.56 10.52
CA SER A 22 -9.03 -9.38 10.24
C SER A 22 -9.31 -7.92 9.85
N PRO A 23 -9.99 -7.62 8.72
CA PRO A 23 -10.19 -6.27 8.20
C PRO A 23 -10.89 -5.33 9.21
N PHE A 24 -11.66 -5.89 10.14
CA PHE A 24 -12.33 -5.15 11.21
C PHE A 24 -11.36 -4.44 12.17
N HIS A 25 -10.14 -4.97 12.36
CA HIS A 25 -9.14 -4.33 13.22
C HIS A 25 -8.54 -3.09 12.56
N SER A 26 -8.36 -3.13 11.25
CA SER A 26 -7.82 -2.01 10.46
C SER A 26 -8.77 -0.81 10.42
N VAL A 27 -10.08 -1.05 10.27
CA VAL A 27 -11.09 0.03 10.23
C VAL A 27 -11.14 0.79 11.57
N LYS A 28 -11.09 0.08 12.69
CA LYS A 28 -11.09 0.72 14.02
C LYS A 28 -9.86 1.59 14.24
N ALA A 29 -8.70 1.20 13.71
CA ALA A 29 -7.48 1.99 13.81
C ALA A 29 -7.57 3.27 12.97
N LEU A 30 -8.11 3.19 11.74
CA LEU A 30 -8.32 4.35 10.85
C LEU A 30 -9.17 5.45 11.48
N LEU A 31 -10.22 5.06 12.22
CA LEU A 31 -11.13 6.00 12.88
C LEU A 31 -10.49 6.73 14.07
N LYS A 32 -9.44 6.15 14.67
CA LYS A 32 -8.73 6.76 15.80
C LYS A 32 -7.70 7.78 15.35
N THR A 33 -7.11 7.58 14.18
CA THR A 33 -6.09 8.49 13.63
C THR A 33 -6.72 9.75 13.07
N LYS A 34 -6.11 10.90 13.36
CA LYS A 34 -6.54 12.18 12.80
C LYS A 34 -5.82 12.41 11.48
N TRP A 35 -6.61 12.64 10.44
CA TRP A 35 -6.13 12.88 9.08
C TRP A 35 -6.18 14.36 8.74
N THR A 36 -5.20 14.80 7.99
CA THR A 36 -5.15 16.17 7.46
C THR A 36 -4.72 16.16 6.00
N ILE A 37 -4.87 17.32 5.35
CA ILE A 37 -4.40 17.55 3.98
C ILE A 37 -3.27 18.56 4.06
N LEU A 38 -2.15 18.25 3.41
CA LEU A 38 -0.99 19.10 3.27
C LEU A 38 -0.92 19.63 1.83
N CYS A 39 -0.53 20.89 1.71
CA CYS A 39 -0.33 21.55 0.42
C CYS A 39 1.17 21.70 0.14
N PRO A 40 1.58 21.59 -1.14
CA PRO A 40 2.97 21.83 -1.50
C PRO A 40 3.28 23.32 -1.38
N PRO A 41 4.56 23.69 -1.20
CA PRO A 41 4.99 25.08 -1.28
C PRO A 41 4.74 25.65 -2.69
N GLN A 42 4.71 26.98 -2.80
CA GLN A 42 4.45 27.65 -4.08
C GLN A 42 5.43 27.17 -5.17
N GLY A 43 4.90 26.92 -6.37
CA GLY A 43 5.67 26.43 -7.52
C GLY A 43 6.07 24.95 -7.46
N HIS A 44 5.63 24.21 -6.45
CA HIS A 44 5.88 22.77 -6.32
C HIS A 44 4.60 21.97 -6.46
N HIS A 45 4.75 20.72 -6.90
CA HIS A 45 3.65 19.78 -7.04
C HIS A 45 4.02 18.44 -6.39
N TRP A 46 3.03 17.78 -5.81
CA TRP A 46 3.21 16.42 -5.31
C TRP A 46 3.35 15.44 -6.47
N LEU A 47 4.33 14.57 -6.35
CA LEU A 47 4.45 13.36 -7.17
C LEU A 47 3.49 12.30 -6.63
N THR A 48 3.15 11.33 -7.48
CA THR A 48 2.51 10.09 -7.03
C THR A 48 3.14 8.90 -7.75
N SER A 49 2.79 7.69 -7.38
CA SER A 49 3.36 6.47 -7.96
C SER A 49 2.33 5.35 -8.04
N ASP A 50 2.74 4.22 -8.60
CA ASP A 50 1.97 2.96 -8.56
C ASP A 50 1.80 2.37 -7.14
N SER A 51 2.56 2.88 -6.16
CA SER A 51 2.42 2.57 -4.74
C SER A 51 2.27 3.85 -3.92
N PRO A 52 1.11 4.53 -4.01
CA PRO A 52 0.97 5.91 -3.57
C PRO A 52 0.82 6.08 -2.06
N VAL A 53 0.47 5.01 -1.33
CA VAL A 53 0.35 5.05 0.13
C VAL A 53 1.68 4.64 0.75
N ILE A 54 2.34 5.59 1.41
CA ILE A 54 3.66 5.42 2.00
C ILE A 54 3.50 5.40 3.51
N LYS A 55 4.15 4.45 4.19
CA LYS A 55 4.09 4.27 5.64
C LYS A 55 5.51 4.32 6.19
N LEU A 56 5.88 5.46 6.79
CA LEU A 56 7.22 5.78 7.25
C LEU A 56 7.36 5.55 8.74
N ASN A 57 8.43 4.86 9.13
CA ASN A 57 8.97 4.93 10.49
C ASN A 57 10.30 5.66 10.46
N TYR A 58 10.55 6.51 11.45
CA TYR A 58 11.83 7.19 11.63
C TYR A 58 12.61 6.58 12.80
N TYR A 59 13.92 6.44 12.61
CA TYR A 59 14.89 6.01 13.61
C TYR A 59 16.05 7.01 13.62
N GLY A 60 15.77 8.21 14.13
CA GLY A 60 16.70 9.35 14.04
C GLY A 60 16.83 9.85 12.58
N PRO A 61 18.03 9.84 11.98
CA PRO A 61 18.22 10.26 10.60
C PRO A 61 17.79 9.21 9.57
N ASN A 62 17.59 7.96 9.99
CA ASN A 62 17.23 6.84 9.12
C ASN A 62 15.70 6.62 9.11
N TYR A 63 15.19 6.01 8.04
CA TYR A 63 13.78 5.65 7.91
C TYR A 63 13.58 4.34 7.18
N ASP A 64 12.41 3.71 7.39
CA ASP A 64 11.94 2.57 6.61
C ASP A 64 10.50 2.75 6.14
N PHE A 65 10.09 1.94 5.16
CA PHE A 65 8.71 1.90 4.64
C PHE A 65 7.85 0.79 5.28
N LYS A 66 8.26 0.27 6.44
CA LYS A 66 7.61 -0.84 7.15
C LYS A 66 6.59 -0.36 8.19
N GLY A 67 6.20 0.91 8.10
CA GLY A 67 5.21 1.51 8.98
C GLY A 67 3.84 0.86 8.87
N GLY A 68 2.98 1.21 9.84
CA GLY A 68 1.57 0.85 9.79
C GLY A 68 0.80 1.33 11.01
N TRP A 69 -0.51 1.06 10.99
CA TRP A 69 -1.47 1.45 12.02
C TRP A 69 -1.13 0.97 13.44
N GLY A 70 -0.41 -0.16 13.54
CA GLY A 70 -0.03 -0.76 14.82
C GLY A 70 1.15 -0.09 15.52
N ASN A 71 1.86 0.83 14.84
CA ASN A 71 3.08 1.44 15.34
C ASN A 71 2.88 2.95 15.58
N PRO A 72 2.74 3.40 16.84
CA PRO A 72 2.71 4.83 17.16
C PRO A 72 3.93 5.56 16.61
N GLY A 73 3.71 6.77 16.09
CA GLY A 73 4.74 7.58 15.45
C GLY A 73 4.91 7.32 13.95
N THR A 74 4.29 6.27 13.40
CA THR A 74 4.27 6.04 11.93
C THR A 74 3.65 7.25 11.24
N GLU A 75 4.34 7.77 10.24
CA GLU A 75 3.78 8.78 9.34
C GLU A 75 3.26 8.11 8.07
N ILE A 76 2.04 8.47 7.68
CA ILE A 76 1.40 7.92 6.49
C ILE A 76 1.14 9.07 5.52
N LEU A 77 1.71 8.93 4.33
CA LEU A 77 1.61 9.89 3.24
C LEU A 77 0.80 9.25 2.11
N PHE A 78 -0.13 10.00 1.54
CA PHE A 78 -0.87 9.57 0.37
C PHE A 78 -1.16 10.78 -0.55
N PRO A 79 -0.36 10.97 -1.62
CA PRO A 79 -0.60 12.03 -2.60
C PRO A 79 -1.93 11.80 -3.33
N LEU A 80 -2.89 12.69 -3.13
CA LEU A 80 -4.22 12.62 -3.76
C LEU A 80 -4.23 13.35 -5.09
N SER A 81 -3.52 14.47 -5.17
CA SER A 81 -3.40 15.30 -6.36
C SER A 81 -2.09 16.11 -6.31
N PRO A 82 -1.70 16.77 -7.41
CA PRO A 82 -0.52 17.64 -7.43
C PRO A 82 -0.52 18.74 -6.37
N SER A 83 -1.68 19.10 -5.81
CA SER A 83 -1.83 20.18 -4.82
C SER A 83 -2.22 19.68 -3.42
N CYS A 84 -2.56 18.39 -3.27
CA CYS A 84 -3.09 17.84 -2.03
C CYS A 84 -2.42 16.50 -1.69
N LEU A 85 -1.79 16.44 -0.52
CA LEU A 85 -1.25 15.21 0.06
C LEU A 85 -2.02 14.90 1.35
N MET A 86 -2.62 13.72 1.42
CA MET A 86 -3.26 13.24 2.65
C MET A 86 -2.18 12.74 3.61
N TYR A 87 -2.25 13.20 4.85
CA TYR A 87 -1.24 12.94 5.87
C TYR A 87 -1.88 12.54 7.19
N THR A 88 -1.23 11.63 7.91
CA THR A 88 -1.49 11.39 9.31
C THR A 88 -0.21 10.90 10.00
N LYS A 89 -0.15 11.12 11.32
CA LYS A 89 0.83 10.51 12.20
C LYS A 89 0.11 9.66 13.22
N VAL A 90 0.38 8.36 13.21
CA VAL A 90 -0.31 7.39 14.06
C VAL A 90 -0.03 7.72 15.53
N GLY A 91 -1.10 7.88 16.31
CA GLY A 91 -1.00 8.21 17.74
C GLY A 91 -0.77 9.69 18.05
N ASP A 92 -0.65 10.56 17.05
CA ASP A 92 -0.58 12.01 17.26
C ASP A 92 -1.99 12.63 17.34
N PRO A 93 -2.38 13.22 18.48
CA PRO A 93 -3.69 13.85 18.63
C PRO A 93 -3.79 15.21 17.92
N ARG A 94 -2.67 15.82 17.52
CA ARG A 94 -2.62 17.19 16.98
C ARG A 94 -1.89 17.22 15.64
N PRO A 95 -2.50 16.69 14.56
CA PRO A 95 -1.92 16.84 13.24
C PRO A 95 -1.89 18.33 12.82
N PRO A 96 -1.05 18.68 11.84
CA PRO A 96 -1.07 20.01 11.24
C PRO A 96 -2.49 20.41 10.79
N PRO A 97 -2.85 21.70 10.87
CA PRO A 97 -4.12 22.20 10.35
C PRO A 97 -4.36 21.77 8.90
N LYS A 98 -5.64 21.62 8.54
CA LYS A 98 -6.00 21.25 7.16
C LYS A 98 -5.51 22.32 6.18
N TYR A 99 -4.97 21.87 5.05
CA TYR A 99 -4.35 22.70 4.00
C TYR A 99 -3.11 23.48 4.47
N THR A 100 -2.40 22.96 5.49
CA THR A 100 -1.09 23.51 5.86
C THR A 100 -0.13 23.38 4.68
N VAL A 101 0.46 24.51 4.29
CA VAL A 101 1.55 24.55 3.31
C VAL A 101 2.83 24.09 4.00
N VAL A 102 3.46 23.04 3.47
CA VAL A 102 4.70 22.54 4.07
C VAL A 102 5.92 23.37 3.65
N SER A 103 7.00 23.27 4.42
CA SER A 103 8.26 23.90 4.04
C SER A 103 8.87 23.23 2.78
N PRO A 104 9.65 23.98 1.96
CA PRO A 104 10.34 23.40 0.80
C PRO A 104 11.21 22.19 1.13
N HIS A 105 11.90 22.22 2.27
CA HIS A 105 12.73 21.10 2.72
C HIS A 105 11.89 19.84 2.99
N LEU A 106 10.76 19.99 3.70
CA LEU A 106 9.88 18.86 3.98
C LEU A 106 9.21 18.33 2.72
N ALA A 107 8.81 19.22 1.80
CA ALA A 107 8.28 18.83 0.50
C ALA A 107 9.27 17.98 -0.30
N ALA A 108 10.54 18.40 -0.34
CA ALA A 108 11.60 17.65 -1.01
C ALA A 108 11.83 16.28 -0.36
N MET A 109 11.77 16.18 0.97
CA MET A 109 11.83 14.89 1.66
C MET A 109 10.66 13.97 1.28
N PHE A 110 9.43 14.49 1.27
CA PHE A 110 8.26 13.70 0.88
C PHE A 110 8.34 13.25 -0.57
N GLN A 111 8.76 14.11 -1.49
CA GLN A 111 9.00 13.72 -2.89
C GLN A 111 10.04 12.61 -3.00
N ARG A 112 11.15 12.70 -2.26
CA ARG A 112 12.16 11.64 -2.19
C ARG A 112 11.56 10.31 -1.70
N PHE A 113 10.76 10.33 -0.65
CA PHE A 113 10.09 9.12 -0.13
C PHE A 113 9.15 8.50 -1.17
N ILE A 114 8.40 9.33 -1.91
CA ILE A 114 7.51 8.86 -2.99
C ILE A 114 8.32 8.19 -4.11
N THR A 115 9.44 8.81 -4.52
CA THR A 115 10.31 8.29 -5.57
C THR A 115 10.98 6.96 -5.18
N GLU A 116 11.46 6.87 -3.94
CA GLU A 116 12.10 5.65 -3.42
C GLU A 116 11.08 4.51 -3.25
N HIS A 117 9.87 4.82 -2.75
CA HIS A 117 8.82 3.82 -2.49
C HIS A 117 8.16 3.28 -3.77
N ALA A 118 8.18 4.04 -4.86
CA ALA A 118 7.60 3.61 -6.14
C ALA A 118 8.10 2.23 -6.57
N HIS A 119 7.25 1.43 -7.21
CA HIS A 119 7.67 0.13 -7.75
C HIS A 119 8.18 0.31 -9.18
N ARG A 120 7.37 0.88 -10.06
CA ARG A 120 7.70 1.02 -11.49
C ARG A 120 7.50 2.44 -12.00
N ASN A 121 6.34 3.01 -11.72
CA ASN A 121 5.91 4.26 -12.33
C ASN A 121 5.82 5.38 -11.31
N ILE A 122 6.31 6.55 -11.71
CA ILE A 122 6.16 7.80 -10.98
C ILE A 122 5.43 8.75 -11.91
N TYR A 123 4.42 9.43 -11.38
CA TYR A 123 3.57 10.36 -12.09
C TYR A 123 3.79 11.76 -11.51
N SER A 124 3.95 12.73 -12.40
CA SER A 124 4.12 14.14 -12.07
C SER A 124 3.24 14.99 -12.95
N MET A 125 2.86 16.17 -12.46
CA MET A 125 2.16 17.18 -13.26
C MET A 125 3.04 17.80 -14.34
N SER A 126 4.34 17.93 -14.08
CA SER A 126 5.34 18.47 -15.00
C SER A 126 6.62 17.64 -14.97
N PRO A 127 7.46 17.69 -16.01
CA PRO A 127 8.76 17.01 -16.01
C PRO A 127 9.61 17.44 -14.81
N ASP A 128 10.01 16.48 -13.99
CA ASP A 128 10.84 16.71 -12.80
C ASP A 128 12.23 16.07 -13.02
N THR A 129 13.28 16.90 -13.03
CA THR A 129 14.66 16.46 -13.26
C THR A 129 15.27 15.75 -12.05
N SER A 130 14.68 15.88 -10.86
CA SER A 130 15.15 15.20 -9.66
C SER A 130 14.83 13.70 -9.69
N VAL A 131 13.73 13.31 -10.33
CA VAL A 131 13.26 11.91 -10.36
C VAL A 131 14.27 10.97 -11.05
N PRO A 132 14.77 11.26 -12.28
CA PRO A 132 15.79 10.42 -12.91
C PRO A 132 17.11 10.35 -12.11
N ASN A 133 17.45 11.40 -11.37
CA ASN A 133 18.66 11.41 -10.52
C ASN A 133 18.50 10.53 -9.28
N GLN A 134 17.32 10.52 -8.67
CA GLN A 134 17.00 9.69 -7.51
C GLN A 134 16.76 8.23 -7.88
N ARG A 135 16.08 7.99 -9.01
CA ARG A 135 15.72 6.67 -9.49
C ARG A 135 16.04 6.55 -10.98
N PRO A 136 17.29 6.19 -11.34
CA PRO A 136 17.65 6.01 -12.74
C PRO A 136 16.85 4.86 -13.34
N ARG A 137 16.42 5.04 -14.59
CA ARG A 137 15.71 4.00 -15.32
C ARG A 137 16.68 2.86 -15.64
N ILE A 138 16.37 1.66 -15.16
CA ILE A 138 17.07 0.44 -15.51
C ILE A 138 16.29 -0.26 -16.62
N VAL A 139 16.95 -0.54 -17.74
CA VAL A 139 16.37 -1.30 -18.86
C VAL A 139 16.95 -2.70 -18.81
N ASP A 140 16.12 -3.67 -18.40
CA ASP A 140 16.50 -5.08 -18.28
C ASP A 140 15.50 -5.94 -19.04
N ALA A 141 15.96 -6.51 -20.16
CA ALA A 141 15.13 -7.34 -21.02
C ALA A 141 14.75 -8.68 -20.36
N GLN A 142 15.65 -9.27 -19.58
CA GLN A 142 15.38 -10.55 -18.91
C GLN A 142 14.32 -10.37 -17.84
N ARG A 143 14.47 -9.35 -17.00
CA ARG A 143 13.48 -9.00 -15.97
C ARG A 143 12.10 -8.74 -16.58
N PHE A 144 12.04 -8.09 -17.74
CA PHE A 144 10.78 -7.88 -18.46
C PHE A 144 10.13 -9.20 -18.89
N GLN A 145 10.90 -10.14 -19.46
CA GLN A 145 10.35 -11.44 -19.87
C GLN A 145 9.88 -12.27 -18.66
N ASP A 146 10.65 -12.25 -17.56
CA ASP A 146 10.28 -12.95 -16.34
C ASP A 146 8.97 -12.40 -15.74
N GLU A 147 8.84 -11.07 -15.65
CA GLU A 147 7.63 -10.42 -15.18
C GLU A 147 6.42 -10.70 -16.08
N LYS A 148 6.62 -10.72 -17.40
CA LYS A 148 5.57 -11.07 -18.37
C LYS A 148 5.05 -12.49 -18.13
N LYS A 149 5.95 -13.47 -18.00
CA LYS A 149 5.61 -14.86 -17.73
C LYS A 149 4.86 -15.01 -16.40
N GLN A 150 5.32 -14.32 -15.34
CA GLN A 150 4.63 -14.33 -14.04
C GLN A 150 3.20 -13.79 -14.12
N LEU A 151 2.98 -12.73 -14.92
CA LEU A 151 1.65 -12.14 -15.10
C LEU A 151 0.71 -13.10 -15.86
N GLU A 152 1.22 -13.77 -16.90
CA GLU A 152 0.47 -14.79 -17.66
C GLU A 152 0.07 -15.96 -16.76
N GLU A 153 1.02 -16.51 -16.00
CA GLU A 153 0.75 -17.60 -15.05
C GLU A 153 -0.24 -17.18 -13.95
N TRP A 154 -0.12 -15.95 -13.44
CA TRP A 154 -1.06 -15.42 -12.45
C TRP A 154 -2.47 -15.30 -13.04
N HIS A 155 -2.59 -14.78 -14.27
CA HIS A 155 -3.87 -14.62 -14.94
C HIS A 155 -4.57 -15.98 -15.13
N GLU A 156 -3.85 -17.00 -15.60
CA GLU A 156 -4.41 -18.36 -15.75
C GLU A 156 -4.90 -18.92 -14.42
N LYS A 157 -4.09 -18.82 -13.36
CA LYS A 157 -4.47 -19.28 -12.02
C LYS A 157 -5.70 -18.54 -11.49
N ASN A 158 -5.77 -17.22 -11.69
CA ASN A 158 -6.90 -16.42 -11.25
C ASN A 158 -8.19 -16.78 -12.01
N MET A 159 -8.10 -16.96 -13.33
CA MET A 159 -9.23 -17.40 -14.16
C MET A 159 -9.77 -18.77 -13.74
N CYS A 160 -8.90 -19.73 -13.44
CA CYS A 160 -9.32 -21.03 -12.92
C CYS A 160 -10.00 -20.89 -11.55
N ALA A 161 -9.43 -20.12 -10.63
CA ALA A 161 -10.00 -19.89 -9.32
C ALA A 161 -11.38 -19.19 -9.39
N GLU A 162 -11.55 -18.22 -10.29
CA GLU A 162 -12.83 -17.55 -10.52
C GLU A 162 -13.88 -18.53 -11.03
N ARG A 163 -13.55 -19.37 -12.02
CA ARG A 163 -14.47 -20.41 -12.51
C ARG A 163 -14.90 -21.35 -11.39
N ASP A 164 -13.96 -21.82 -10.59
CA ASP A 164 -14.25 -22.72 -9.46
C ASP A 164 -15.16 -22.06 -8.41
N LEU A 165 -14.94 -20.77 -8.11
CA LEU A 165 -15.81 -19.98 -7.23
C LEU A 165 -17.22 -19.87 -7.80
N PHE A 166 -17.37 -19.55 -9.08
CA PHE A 166 -18.66 -19.48 -9.75
C PHE A 166 -19.38 -20.84 -9.73
N MET A 167 -18.70 -21.92 -10.08
CA MET A 167 -19.31 -23.27 -10.09
C MET A 167 -19.77 -23.70 -8.69
N LYS A 168 -18.97 -23.42 -7.64
CA LYS A 168 -19.37 -23.68 -6.25
C LYS A 168 -20.61 -22.88 -5.84
N SER A 169 -20.70 -21.61 -6.23
CA SER A 169 -21.88 -20.78 -5.93
C SER A 169 -23.17 -21.29 -6.61
N ILE A 170 -23.06 -21.84 -7.82
CA ILE A 170 -24.21 -22.41 -8.55
C ILE A 170 -24.64 -23.74 -7.93
N SER A 171 -23.69 -24.57 -7.47
CA SER A 171 -23.99 -25.86 -6.83
C SER A 171 -24.60 -25.77 -5.42
N GLN A 172 -24.65 -24.56 -4.84
CA GLN A 172 -25.24 -24.29 -3.51
C GLN A 172 -26.63 -23.66 -3.59
N LEU A 173 -27.18 -23.48 -4.81
CA LEU A 173 -28.55 -23.06 -5.09
C LEU A 173 -29.39 -24.29 -5.50
#